data_AF-A0A7J2U7Y4-F1
#
_entry.id   AF-A0A7J2U7Y4-F1
#
_cell.length_a   1.000
_cell.length_b   1.000
_cell.length_c   1.000
_cell.angle_alpha   90.00
_cell.angle_beta   90.00
_cell.angle_gamma   90.00
#
_symmetry.space_group_name_H-M   'P 1'
#
loop_
_entity.id
_entity.type
_entity.pdbx_description
1 polymer ?
#
loop_
_entity_poly.entity_id
_entity_poly.type
_entity_poly.pdbx_seq_one_letter_code
_entity_poly.pdbx_strand_id
1 'polypeptide(L)'
;MLSQNASSYQGQSQNHSASMPSNSTPQNKNLPVKREFDELGFIKRLLCPYCGSESLKPSHRDDIGTEFFKCENCGNYCTKPKTKERQELEEALTKPLEKQPVEFPEKYFDNGKFIPKLLAEELMHEYRFITMKDTDVVYVFNDGFYQPYGEILIKQQCKARLGKEYRKNRAEEVIDYIKVSTYINRKEEPPNLIPLANGVLDINTMELKPYNPDHMFFNKIPVKYDPKADCPNIKRFLNEVTATKEDIDILLEVIGFCLYREYVIAKALMLVGGGSNGKSTFLNLLKAFLGKENVSGRSLQELEENRFAKADLHHKLANIYADLPDKALWRTGTFKMLTGRDLITA
;
A
#
# COMPACT_ATOMS: atom_id res chain seq x y z
N MET A 1 -12.49 14.23 71.92
CA MET A 1 -11.36 15.06 72.43
C MET A 1 -10.37 15.20 71.29
N LEU A 2 -10.47 16.28 70.49
CA LEU A 2 -9.79 17.57 70.69
C LEU A 2 -8.26 17.38 70.62
N SER A 3 -7.47 18.04 69.77
CA SER A 3 -7.55 19.37 69.14
C SER A 3 -6.49 19.44 68.01
N GLN A 4 -6.81 19.90 66.80
CA GLN A 4 -6.55 21.26 66.30
C GLN A 4 -5.30 21.96 66.87
N ASN A 5 -4.36 22.32 65.98
CA ASN A 5 -4.16 23.74 65.68
C ASN A 5 -3.46 23.96 64.34
N ALA A 6 -4.11 24.81 63.54
CA ALA A 6 -3.61 25.43 62.34
C ALA A 6 -2.78 26.67 62.70
N SER A 7 -1.78 26.97 61.88
CA SER A 7 -1.33 28.34 61.66
C SER A 7 -1.00 28.52 60.18
N SER A 8 -1.72 29.47 59.61
CA SER A 8 -1.64 30.04 58.27
C SER A 8 -0.27 30.63 57.94
N TYR A 9 0.21 30.42 56.71
CA TYR A 9 0.97 31.44 55.99
C TYR A 9 0.69 31.36 54.49
N GLN A 10 0.40 32.52 53.92
CA GLN A 10 0.12 32.78 52.52
C GLN A 10 1.37 32.48 51.66
N GLY A 11 1.17 31.83 50.51
CA GLY A 11 2.24 31.56 49.54
C GLY A 11 1.68 31.60 48.12
N GLN A 12 2.12 32.61 47.38
CA GLN A 12 1.65 33.01 46.07
C GLN A 12 1.83 31.94 44.98
N SER A 13 0.91 32.01 44.02
CA SER A 13 0.93 31.39 42.70
C SER A 13 2.27 31.57 41.96
N GLN A 14 2.90 30.45 41.58
CA GLN A 14 3.70 30.38 40.35
C GLN A 14 3.35 29.11 39.59
N ASN A 15 2.62 29.29 38.49
CA ASN A 15 2.43 28.31 37.45
C ASN A 15 3.78 28.00 36.79
N HIS A 16 4.33 26.81 37.02
CA HIS A 16 5.31 26.22 36.10
C HIS A 16 4.59 25.30 35.11
N SER A 17 3.89 25.93 34.18
CA SER A 17 3.60 25.34 32.88
C SER A 17 4.91 25.18 32.11
N ALA A 18 5.50 23.99 32.14
CA ALA A 18 6.53 23.62 31.17
C ALA A 18 5.85 23.43 29.82
N SER A 19 5.76 24.52 29.05
CA SER A 19 5.38 24.51 27.65
C SER A 19 6.43 23.73 26.86
N MET A 20 6.01 22.61 26.29
CA MET A 20 6.78 21.99 25.20
C MET A 20 6.84 22.97 24.03
N PRO A 21 8.03 23.36 23.55
CA PRO A 21 8.12 24.13 22.32
C PRO A 21 7.64 23.25 21.16
N SER A 22 6.63 23.74 20.48
CA SER A 22 6.17 23.28 19.18
C SER A 22 7.34 23.26 18.19
N ASN A 23 7.92 22.09 17.94
CA ASN A 23 8.84 21.90 16.83
C ASN A 23 8.05 21.80 15.52
N SER A 24 7.56 22.94 15.03
CA SER A 24 7.37 23.15 13.61
C SER A 24 8.76 23.28 12.98
N THR A 25 9.41 22.15 12.68
CA THR A 25 10.64 22.17 11.88
C THR A 25 10.22 22.55 10.46
N PRO A 26 10.74 23.64 9.87
CA PRO A 26 10.54 23.88 8.45
C PRO A 26 11.10 22.67 7.71
N GLN A 27 10.41 22.18 6.68
CA GLN A 27 10.95 21.19 5.74
C GLN A 27 12.16 21.80 5.03
N ASN A 28 13.32 21.81 5.70
CA ASN A 28 14.57 22.19 5.09
C ASN A 28 14.99 21.01 4.22
N LYS A 29 14.55 21.00 2.96
CA LYS A 29 15.05 20.05 1.97
C LYS A 29 16.57 20.20 1.90
N ASN A 30 17.30 19.17 2.33
CA ASN A 30 18.76 19.13 2.23
C ASN A 30 19.17 19.21 0.75
N LEU A 31 19.67 20.38 0.34
CA LEU A 31 20.03 20.65 -1.05
C LEU A 31 21.28 19.86 -1.45
N PRO A 32 21.40 19.45 -2.72
CA PRO A 32 22.60 18.78 -3.20
C PRO A 32 23.81 19.73 -3.21
N VAL A 33 25.01 19.19 -2.96
CA VAL A 33 26.26 19.95 -3.07
C VAL A 33 26.43 20.51 -4.48
N LYS A 34 26.92 21.75 -4.59
CA LYS A 34 27.23 22.38 -5.87
C LYS A 34 28.57 21.86 -6.39
N ARG A 35 28.67 21.61 -7.69
CA ARG A 35 29.93 21.19 -8.35
C ARG A 35 30.50 22.38 -9.09
N GLU A 36 31.76 22.70 -8.82
CA GLU A 36 32.55 23.61 -9.65
C GLU A 36 33.45 22.76 -10.55
N PHE A 37 33.48 23.10 -11.84
CA PHE A 37 34.25 22.36 -12.85
C PHE A 37 35.48 23.15 -13.28
N ASP A 38 36.55 22.46 -13.65
CA ASP A 38 37.70 23.08 -14.30
C ASP A 38 37.47 23.30 -15.80
N GLU A 39 38.45 23.90 -16.48
CA GLU A 39 38.40 24.21 -17.91
C GLU A 39 38.29 22.97 -18.81
N LEU A 40 38.61 21.79 -18.26
CA LEU A 40 38.52 20.50 -18.94
C LEU A 40 37.21 19.74 -18.60
N GLY A 41 36.34 20.35 -17.81
CA GLY A 41 35.03 19.78 -17.43
C GLY A 41 35.07 18.75 -16.30
N PHE A 42 36.21 18.58 -15.60
CA PHE A 42 36.29 17.73 -14.41
C PHE A 42 35.82 18.49 -13.17
N ILE A 43 35.26 17.76 -12.21
CA ILE A 43 34.85 18.37 -10.93
C ILE A 43 36.11 18.83 -10.20
N LYS A 44 36.28 20.13 -10.11
CA LYS A 44 37.39 20.79 -9.41
C LYS A 44 37.14 20.80 -7.92
N ARG A 45 35.93 21.18 -7.48
CA ARG A 45 35.55 21.30 -6.06
C ARG A 45 34.06 21.06 -5.82
N LEU A 46 33.73 20.68 -4.60
CA LEU A 46 32.35 20.61 -4.10
C LEU A 46 32.10 21.75 -3.13
N LEU A 47 31.00 22.47 -3.33
CA LEU A 47 30.64 23.66 -2.56
C LEU A 47 29.33 23.45 -1.82
N CYS A 48 29.28 23.92 -0.57
CA CYS A 48 28.06 23.95 0.21
C CYS A 48 27.00 24.83 -0.51
N PRO A 49 25.79 24.32 -0.76
CA PRO A 49 24.78 25.08 -1.51
C PRO A 49 24.25 26.28 -0.73
N TYR A 50 24.42 26.29 0.61
CA TYR A 50 23.91 27.32 1.50
C TYR A 50 24.90 28.46 1.74
N CYS A 51 26.20 28.18 1.86
CA CYS A 51 27.21 29.20 2.20
C CYS A 51 28.42 29.25 1.26
N GLY A 52 28.49 28.39 0.24
CA GLY A 52 29.58 28.37 -0.74
C GLY A 52 30.93 27.83 -0.21
N SER A 53 31.00 27.33 1.02
CA SER A 53 32.22 26.77 1.59
C SER A 53 32.57 25.40 0.99
N GLU A 54 33.86 25.13 0.83
CA GLU A 54 34.43 23.83 0.42
C GLU A 54 34.56 22.83 1.59
N SER A 55 34.40 23.29 2.84
CA SER A 55 34.57 22.49 4.04
C SER A 55 33.35 21.59 4.28
N LEU A 56 33.24 20.54 3.47
CA LEU A 56 32.17 19.54 3.51
C LEU A 56 32.72 18.20 3.99
N LYS A 57 32.19 17.68 5.10
CA LYS A 57 32.56 16.35 5.62
C LYS A 57 31.43 15.34 5.39
N PRO A 58 31.72 14.12 4.93
CA PRO A 58 30.75 13.04 4.93
C PRO A 58 30.17 12.86 6.33
N SER A 59 28.85 12.65 6.43
CA SER A 59 28.16 12.52 7.71
C SER A 59 27.56 11.14 7.88
N HIS A 60 26.50 10.83 7.14
CA HIS A 60 25.77 9.57 7.23
C HIS A 60 25.13 9.26 5.89
N ARG A 61 24.61 8.05 5.77
CA ARG A 61 23.78 7.60 4.66
C ARG A 61 22.43 7.20 5.23
N ASP A 62 21.34 7.58 4.58
CA ASP A 62 20.00 7.16 4.99
C ASP A 62 19.66 5.73 4.52
N ASP A 63 18.51 5.22 4.98
CA ASP A 63 18.02 3.87 4.68
C ASP A 63 17.73 3.63 3.18
N ILE A 64 17.65 4.70 2.37
CA ILE A 64 17.46 4.64 0.91
C ILE A 64 18.75 4.91 0.12
N GLY A 65 19.90 5.00 0.81
CA GLY A 65 21.22 5.07 0.21
C GLY A 65 21.71 6.47 -0.16
N THR A 66 21.01 7.54 0.25
CA THR A 66 21.42 8.93 0.03
C THR A 66 22.58 9.29 0.93
N GLU A 67 23.70 9.75 0.35
CA GLU A 67 24.86 10.23 1.11
C GLU A 67 24.69 11.70 1.50
N PHE A 68 24.94 12.00 2.78
CA PHE A 68 24.89 13.34 3.34
C PHE A 68 26.28 13.87 3.70
N PHE A 69 26.48 15.17 3.49
CA PHE A 69 27.65 15.95 3.90
C PHE A 69 27.21 17.02 4.89
N LYS A 70 27.99 17.22 5.95
CA LYS A 70 27.83 18.36 6.88
C LYS A 70 28.83 19.45 6.52
N CYS A 71 28.35 20.68 6.35
CA CYS A 71 29.22 21.82 6.17
C CYS A 71 29.80 22.27 7.51
N GLU A 72 31.13 22.34 7.61
CA GLU A 72 31.80 22.76 8.84
C GLU A 72 31.68 24.27 9.08
N ASN A 73 31.43 25.05 8.01
CA ASN A 73 31.29 26.50 8.11
C ASN A 73 29.90 26.93 8.61
N CYS A 74 28.83 26.37 8.05
CA CYS A 74 27.45 26.79 8.39
C CYS A 74 26.64 25.74 9.18
N GLY A 75 27.20 24.55 9.43
CA GLY A 75 26.54 23.47 10.16
C GLY A 75 25.43 22.74 9.40
N ASN A 76 24.99 23.24 8.24
CA ASN A 76 23.91 22.64 7.44
C ASN A 76 24.33 21.31 6.80
N TYR A 77 23.34 20.42 6.63
CA TYR A 77 23.48 19.17 5.89
C TYR A 77 23.11 19.36 4.42
N CYS A 78 23.83 18.70 3.53
CA CYS A 78 23.61 18.70 2.09
C CYS A 78 23.80 17.29 1.52
N THR A 79 23.21 17.02 0.36
CA THR A 79 23.18 15.66 -0.21
C THR A 79 24.14 15.51 -1.39
N LYS A 80 24.51 14.27 -1.69
CA LYS A 80 25.24 13.96 -2.94
C LYS A 80 24.36 14.27 -4.15
N PRO A 81 24.90 14.89 -5.22
CA PRO A 81 24.09 15.21 -6.39
C PRO A 81 23.69 13.92 -7.10
N LYS A 82 22.40 13.76 -7.40
CA LYS A 82 21.86 12.64 -8.18
C LYS A 82 22.50 12.64 -9.58
N THR A 83 22.71 11.46 -10.16
CA THR A 83 23.18 11.34 -11.56
C THR A 83 22.10 11.86 -12.52
N LYS A 84 22.52 12.33 -13.69
CA LYS A 84 21.62 12.90 -14.71
C LYS A 84 20.53 11.91 -15.12
N GLU A 85 20.89 10.65 -15.33
CA GLU A 85 19.95 9.55 -15.61
C GLU A 85 18.92 9.32 -14.48
N ARG A 86 19.33 9.48 -13.21
CA ARG A 86 18.44 9.31 -12.05
C ARG A 86 17.50 10.52 -11.88
N GLN A 87 17.97 11.71 -12.23
CA GLN A 87 17.12 12.91 -12.30
C GLN A 87 16.08 12.78 -13.41
N GLU A 88 16.50 12.38 -14.61
CA GLU A 88 15.61 12.17 -15.77
C GLU A 88 14.56 11.08 -15.49
N LEU A 89 14.94 9.98 -14.84
CA LEU A 89 14.02 8.91 -14.47
C LEU A 89 13.00 9.36 -13.41
N GLU A 90 13.45 10.09 -12.40
CA GLU A 90 12.58 10.60 -11.33
C GLU A 90 11.65 11.69 -11.85
N GLU A 91 12.11 12.54 -12.76
CA GLU A 91 11.33 13.56 -13.46
C GLU A 91 10.30 12.93 -14.42
N ALA A 92 10.65 11.82 -15.09
CA ALA A 92 9.72 11.02 -15.88
C ALA A 92 8.66 10.30 -15.01
N LEU A 93 9.03 9.83 -13.82
CA LEU A 93 8.13 9.18 -12.87
C LEU A 93 7.24 10.16 -12.09
N THR A 94 7.66 11.42 -11.95
CA THR A 94 6.91 12.47 -11.25
C THR A 94 6.12 13.39 -12.19
N LYS A 95 6.36 13.32 -13.50
CA LYS A 95 5.54 13.99 -14.50
C LYS A 95 4.12 13.42 -14.44
N PRO A 96 3.09 14.23 -14.13
CA PRO A 96 1.72 13.77 -14.28
C PRO A 96 1.50 13.38 -15.74
N LEU A 97 0.91 12.20 -15.98
CA LEU A 97 0.36 11.86 -17.29
C LEU A 97 -0.84 12.79 -17.55
N GLU A 98 -0.58 14.02 -17.97
CA GLU A 98 -1.62 14.96 -18.39
C GLU A 98 -2.15 14.51 -19.76
N LYS A 99 -3.02 13.48 -19.76
CA LYS A 99 -4.09 13.47 -20.76
C LYS A 99 -5.04 14.58 -20.36
N GLN A 100 -4.91 15.76 -20.98
CA GLN A 100 -5.94 16.78 -20.86
C GLN A 100 -7.28 16.14 -21.23
N PRO A 101 -8.27 16.13 -20.32
CA PRO A 101 -9.55 15.54 -20.64
C PRO A 101 -10.17 16.37 -21.76
N VAL A 102 -10.54 15.70 -22.85
CA VAL A 102 -11.19 16.37 -23.96
C VAL A 102 -12.64 16.63 -23.53
N GLU A 103 -12.96 17.90 -23.29
CA GLU A 103 -14.31 18.33 -22.92
C GLU A 103 -15.24 18.15 -24.11
N PHE A 104 -16.29 17.33 -23.94
CA PHE A 104 -17.32 17.13 -24.97
C PHE A 104 -18.71 17.16 -24.34
N PRO A 105 -19.09 18.25 -23.64
CA PRO A 105 -20.35 18.27 -22.90
C PRO A 105 -21.55 18.07 -23.85
N GLU A 106 -21.57 18.71 -25.01
CA GLU A 106 -22.72 18.77 -25.92
C GLU A 106 -23.30 17.39 -26.30
N LYS A 107 -22.45 16.38 -26.51
CA LYS A 107 -22.91 15.03 -26.91
C LYS A 107 -23.70 14.29 -25.84
N TYR A 108 -23.67 14.74 -24.59
CA TYR A 108 -24.45 14.17 -23.49
C TYR A 108 -25.74 14.94 -23.21
N PHE A 109 -26.10 15.89 -24.07
CA PHE A 109 -27.29 16.70 -23.92
C PHE A 109 -28.19 16.52 -25.12
N ASP A 110 -29.49 16.47 -24.86
CA ASP A 110 -30.52 16.55 -25.88
C ASP A 110 -31.43 17.74 -25.53
N ASN A 111 -31.60 18.67 -26.47
CA ASN A 111 -32.37 19.91 -26.28
C ASN A 111 -31.99 20.68 -24.99
N GLY A 112 -30.69 20.73 -24.65
CA GLY A 112 -30.18 21.41 -23.45
C GLY A 112 -30.41 20.65 -22.14
N LYS A 113 -31.03 19.46 -22.18
CA LYS A 113 -31.19 18.58 -21.02
C LYS A 113 -30.08 17.53 -21.00
N PHE A 114 -29.40 17.38 -19.87
CA PHE A 114 -28.41 16.32 -19.68
C PHE A 114 -29.08 14.94 -19.71
N ILE A 115 -28.49 14.01 -20.45
CA ILE A 115 -28.92 12.62 -20.59
C ILE A 115 -27.85 11.71 -19.98
N PRO A 116 -28.00 11.29 -18.71
CA PRO A 116 -27.00 10.50 -17.99
C PRO A 116 -26.59 9.21 -18.70
N LYS A 117 -27.57 8.57 -19.35
CA LYS A 117 -27.40 7.35 -20.14
C LYS A 117 -26.27 7.47 -21.17
N LEU A 118 -26.17 8.58 -21.91
CA LEU A 118 -25.19 8.72 -22.98
C LEU A 118 -23.75 8.67 -22.44
N LEU A 119 -23.52 9.37 -21.31
CA LEU A 119 -22.23 9.35 -20.65
C LEU A 119 -21.95 7.99 -20.00
N ALA A 120 -22.95 7.38 -19.36
CA ALA A 120 -22.82 6.08 -18.75
C ALA A 120 -22.47 4.97 -19.76
N GLU A 121 -23.14 4.93 -20.92
CA GLU A 121 -22.88 3.97 -21.99
C GLU A 121 -21.45 4.12 -22.56
N GLU A 122 -20.98 5.35 -22.76
CA GLU A 122 -19.60 5.60 -23.18
C GLU A 122 -18.59 5.10 -22.15
N LEU A 123 -18.82 5.39 -20.85
CA LEU A 123 -17.95 4.89 -19.79
C LEU A 123 -17.96 3.36 -19.71
N MET A 124 -19.10 2.70 -19.88
CA MET A 124 -19.18 1.24 -19.90
C MET A 124 -18.57 0.59 -21.15
N HIS A 125 -18.44 1.36 -22.25
CA HIS A 125 -17.71 0.91 -23.43
C HIS A 125 -16.19 1.02 -23.23
N GLU A 126 -15.72 2.08 -22.57
CA GLU A 126 -14.29 2.29 -22.31
C GLU A 126 -13.74 1.47 -21.14
N TYR A 127 -14.58 1.24 -20.12
CA TYR A 127 -14.21 0.59 -18.88
C TYR A 127 -15.15 -0.57 -18.59
N ARG A 128 -14.58 -1.66 -18.08
CA ARG A 128 -15.37 -2.78 -17.60
C ARG A 128 -15.73 -2.55 -16.13
N PHE A 129 -16.95 -2.11 -15.87
CA PHE A 129 -17.52 -2.02 -14.52
C PHE A 129 -18.30 -3.28 -14.14
N ILE A 130 -18.29 -3.58 -12.85
CA ILE A 130 -19.25 -4.51 -12.21
C ILE A 130 -19.72 -3.89 -10.90
N THR A 131 -20.97 -4.14 -10.53
CA THR A 131 -21.52 -3.70 -9.25
C THR A 131 -21.94 -4.91 -8.45
N MET A 132 -21.42 -5.04 -7.24
CA MET A 132 -21.72 -6.18 -6.38
C MET A 132 -23.12 -6.05 -5.79
N LYS A 133 -24.00 -7.02 -6.04
CA LYS A 133 -25.38 -6.99 -5.51
C LYS A 133 -25.46 -7.02 -3.97
N ASP A 134 -24.46 -7.59 -3.30
CA ASP A 134 -24.43 -7.76 -1.85
C ASP A 134 -24.02 -6.49 -1.09
N THR A 135 -23.20 -5.63 -1.71
CA THR A 135 -22.51 -4.50 -1.07
C THR A 135 -22.75 -3.17 -1.78
N ASP A 136 -23.33 -3.22 -2.99
CA ASP A 136 -23.61 -2.05 -3.83
C ASP A 136 -22.35 -1.27 -4.29
N VAL A 137 -21.17 -1.89 -4.11
CA VAL A 137 -19.86 -1.33 -4.48
C VAL A 137 -19.61 -1.51 -5.97
N VAL A 138 -19.22 -0.42 -6.64
CA VAL A 138 -18.80 -0.43 -8.04
C VAL A 138 -17.31 -0.72 -8.15
N TYR A 139 -16.97 -1.83 -8.79
CA TYR A 139 -15.62 -2.19 -9.16
C TYR A 139 -15.36 -1.85 -10.62
N VAL A 140 -14.11 -1.50 -10.91
CA VAL A 140 -13.61 -1.33 -12.28
C VAL A 140 -12.47 -2.30 -12.53
N PHE A 141 -12.49 -2.98 -13.68
CA PHE A 141 -11.37 -3.78 -14.13
C PHE A 141 -10.24 -2.87 -14.58
N ASN A 142 -9.11 -2.95 -13.89
CA ASN A 142 -7.91 -2.21 -14.24
C ASN A 142 -6.69 -3.02 -13.83
N ASP A 143 -5.64 -2.96 -14.65
CA ASP A 143 -4.37 -3.63 -14.36
C ASP A 143 -4.53 -5.14 -14.05
N GLY A 144 -5.47 -5.80 -14.73
CA GLY A 144 -5.67 -7.25 -14.67
C GLY A 144 -6.60 -7.78 -13.57
N PHE A 145 -7.20 -6.91 -12.75
CA PHE A 145 -8.14 -7.30 -11.69
C PHE A 145 -9.18 -6.21 -11.40
N TYR A 146 -10.21 -6.53 -10.62
CA TYR A 146 -11.27 -5.60 -10.21
C TYR A 146 -10.90 -4.83 -8.95
N GLN A 147 -11.00 -3.50 -9.05
CA GLN A 147 -10.60 -2.57 -7.99
C GLN A 147 -11.78 -1.72 -7.50
N PRO A 148 -11.94 -1.50 -6.18
CA PRO A 148 -13.15 -0.91 -5.57
C PRO A 148 -13.18 0.63 -5.64
N TYR A 149 -12.74 1.24 -6.75
CA TYR A 149 -12.75 2.70 -6.94
C TYR A 149 -13.64 3.14 -8.11
N GLY A 150 -14.54 2.28 -8.59
CA GLY A 150 -15.36 2.55 -9.77
C GLY A 150 -16.14 3.86 -9.69
N GLU A 151 -16.81 4.14 -8.56
CA GLU A 151 -17.53 5.41 -8.38
C GLU A 151 -16.62 6.65 -8.39
N ILE A 152 -15.39 6.53 -7.86
CA ILE A 152 -14.41 7.62 -7.86
C ILE A 152 -13.97 7.90 -9.31
N LEU A 153 -13.67 6.84 -10.07
CA LEU A 153 -13.32 6.95 -11.48
C LEU A 153 -14.46 7.59 -12.27
N ILE A 154 -15.70 7.13 -12.08
CA ILE A 154 -16.89 7.69 -12.76
C ILE A 154 -17.01 9.19 -12.46
N LYS A 155 -16.89 9.62 -11.19
CA LYS A 155 -16.94 11.05 -10.82
C LYS A 155 -15.84 11.87 -11.51
N GLN A 156 -14.61 11.35 -11.54
CA GLN A 156 -13.50 12.00 -12.23
C GLN A 156 -13.77 12.12 -13.74
N GLN A 157 -14.28 11.05 -14.36
CA GLN A 157 -14.61 11.03 -15.79
C GLN A 157 -15.80 11.94 -16.13
N CYS A 158 -16.82 12.03 -15.27
CA CYS A 158 -17.91 13.00 -15.39
C CYS A 158 -17.37 14.43 -15.33
N LYS A 159 -16.48 14.74 -14.37
CA LYS A 159 -15.88 16.08 -14.25
C LYS A 159 -15.04 16.44 -15.48
N ALA A 160 -14.22 15.49 -15.95
CA ALA A 160 -13.39 15.62 -17.13
C ALA A 160 -14.21 15.91 -18.40
N ARG A 161 -15.28 15.15 -18.64
CA ARG A 161 -16.07 15.23 -19.88
C ARG A 161 -17.08 16.37 -19.91
N LEU A 162 -17.66 16.71 -18.76
CA LEU A 162 -18.66 17.77 -18.63
C LEU A 162 -18.03 19.16 -18.39
N GLY A 163 -16.79 19.24 -17.90
CA GLY A 163 -16.10 20.51 -17.67
C GLY A 163 -16.88 21.46 -16.75
N LYS A 164 -17.34 22.59 -17.33
CA LYS A 164 -18.16 23.61 -16.66
C LYS A 164 -19.60 23.15 -16.37
N GLU A 165 -20.11 22.21 -17.15
CA GLU A 165 -21.43 21.60 -17.00
C GLU A 165 -21.45 20.52 -15.89
N TYR A 166 -20.31 20.21 -15.27
CA TYR A 166 -20.32 19.26 -14.17
C TYR A 166 -21.21 19.74 -13.01
N ARG A 167 -22.04 18.82 -12.50
CA ARG A 167 -22.82 18.97 -11.27
C ARG A 167 -22.81 17.64 -10.52
N LYS A 168 -22.89 17.69 -9.19
CA LYS A 168 -22.87 16.48 -8.34
C LYS A 168 -24.01 15.52 -8.69
N ASN A 169 -25.24 16.04 -8.81
CA ASN A 169 -26.42 15.25 -9.18
C ASN A 169 -26.28 14.55 -10.54
N ARG A 170 -25.71 15.22 -11.56
CA ARG A 170 -25.44 14.62 -12.87
C ARG A 170 -24.49 13.42 -12.75
N ALA A 171 -23.45 13.53 -11.93
CA ALA A 171 -22.53 12.42 -11.68
C ALA A 171 -23.19 11.28 -10.90
N GLU A 172 -24.07 11.59 -9.95
CA GLU A 172 -24.85 10.58 -9.21
C GLU A 172 -25.82 9.82 -10.12
N GLU A 173 -26.49 10.51 -11.05
CA GLU A 173 -27.36 9.88 -12.06
C GLU A 173 -26.58 8.93 -13.00
N VAL A 174 -25.34 9.29 -13.37
CA VAL A 174 -24.47 8.43 -14.18
C VAL A 174 -24.02 7.20 -13.39
N ILE A 175 -23.65 7.38 -12.11
CA ILE A 175 -23.29 6.25 -11.24
C ILE A 175 -24.47 5.28 -11.10
N ASP A 176 -25.66 5.80 -10.82
CA ASP A 176 -26.87 4.99 -10.67
C ASP A 176 -27.15 4.19 -11.95
N TYR A 177 -27.06 4.83 -13.13
CA TYR A 177 -27.22 4.15 -14.41
C TYR A 177 -26.22 2.99 -14.59
N ILE A 178 -24.94 3.22 -14.28
CA ILE A 178 -23.90 2.18 -14.38
C ILE A 178 -24.17 1.05 -13.38
N LYS A 179 -24.58 1.36 -12.14
CA LYS A 179 -24.89 0.35 -11.11
C LYS A 179 -26.01 -0.58 -11.57
N VAL A 180 -27.14 0.00 -11.94
CA VAL A 180 -28.31 -0.74 -12.42
C VAL A 180 -27.97 -1.60 -13.64
N SER A 181 -27.06 -1.12 -14.50
CA SER A 181 -26.64 -1.84 -15.71
C SER A 181 -25.58 -2.92 -15.48
N THR A 182 -24.90 -2.93 -14.33
CA THR A 182 -23.72 -3.79 -14.09
C THR A 182 -23.81 -4.66 -12.84
N TYR A 183 -24.98 -4.76 -12.22
CA TYR A 183 -25.19 -5.64 -11.07
C TYR A 183 -24.88 -7.10 -11.39
N ILE A 184 -24.00 -7.69 -10.59
CA ILE A 184 -23.60 -9.09 -10.68
C ILE A 184 -23.59 -9.75 -9.29
N ASN A 185 -23.87 -11.06 -9.26
CA ASN A 185 -23.64 -11.85 -8.07
C ASN A 185 -22.14 -12.12 -7.92
N ARG A 186 -21.67 -12.24 -6.67
CA ARG A 186 -20.31 -12.67 -6.39
C ARG A 186 -20.06 -14.05 -7.01
N LYS A 187 -18.91 -14.20 -7.66
CA LYS A 187 -18.42 -15.46 -8.22
C LYS A 187 -17.00 -15.66 -7.70
N GLU A 188 -16.71 -16.87 -7.26
CA GLU A 188 -15.34 -17.28 -6.92
C GLU A 188 -14.68 -17.92 -8.13
N GLU A 189 -13.50 -17.44 -8.49
CA GLU A 189 -12.69 -18.06 -9.54
C GLU A 189 -11.91 -19.26 -8.98
N PRO A 190 -11.66 -20.31 -9.79
CA PRO A 190 -10.95 -21.52 -9.36
C PRO A 190 -9.65 -21.24 -8.61
N PRO A 191 -9.43 -21.80 -7.41
CA PRO A 191 -8.35 -21.37 -6.50
C PRO A 191 -6.93 -21.57 -7.05
N ASN A 192 -6.77 -22.44 -8.05
CA ASN A 192 -5.52 -22.67 -8.79
C ASN A 192 -5.14 -21.51 -9.73
N LEU A 193 -6.05 -20.58 -10.02
CA LEU A 193 -5.76 -19.39 -10.81
C LEU A 193 -5.24 -18.26 -9.92
N ILE A 194 -4.01 -17.83 -10.18
CA ILE A 194 -3.31 -16.79 -9.42
C ILE A 194 -3.07 -15.56 -10.31
N PRO A 195 -3.68 -14.40 -10.00
CA PRO A 195 -3.38 -13.14 -10.67
C PRO A 195 -2.01 -12.61 -10.25
N LEU A 196 -1.12 -12.46 -11.23
CA LEU A 196 0.26 -11.99 -11.10
C LEU A 196 0.45 -10.71 -11.93
N ALA A 197 1.60 -10.03 -11.81
CA ALA A 197 1.83 -8.74 -12.48
C ALA A 197 1.94 -8.82 -14.02
N ASN A 198 2.07 -10.01 -14.59
CA ASN A 198 2.16 -10.25 -16.03
C ASN A 198 1.09 -11.20 -16.60
N GLY A 199 0.05 -11.53 -15.83
CA GLY A 199 -1.03 -12.42 -16.28
C GLY A 199 -1.68 -13.20 -15.16
N VAL A 200 -2.45 -14.22 -15.52
CA VAL A 200 -3.04 -15.17 -14.57
C VAL A 200 -2.35 -16.51 -14.74
N LEU A 201 -1.65 -16.97 -13.71
CA LEU A 201 -0.98 -18.26 -13.70
C LEU A 201 -1.98 -19.34 -13.27
N ASP A 202 -2.08 -20.40 -14.05
CA ASP A 202 -2.75 -21.63 -13.64
C ASP A 202 -1.71 -22.57 -13.02
N ILE A 203 -1.73 -22.77 -11.70
CA ILE A 203 -0.69 -23.59 -11.03
C ILE A 203 -0.82 -25.09 -11.28
N ASN A 204 -1.95 -25.55 -11.85
CA ASN A 204 -2.09 -26.96 -12.22
C ASN A 204 -1.32 -27.27 -13.51
N THR A 205 -1.34 -26.34 -14.47
CA THR A 205 -0.67 -26.50 -15.78
C THR A 205 0.66 -25.74 -15.86
N MET A 206 0.91 -24.82 -14.92
CA MET A 206 1.99 -23.84 -14.94
C MET A 206 1.97 -22.90 -16.16
N GLU A 207 0.79 -22.71 -16.75
CA GLU A 207 0.59 -21.81 -17.90
C GLU A 207 0.21 -20.40 -17.45
N LEU A 208 0.93 -19.40 -17.97
CA LEU A 208 0.60 -18.00 -17.79
C LEU A 208 -0.33 -17.52 -18.90
N LYS A 209 -1.56 -17.14 -18.54
CA LYS A 209 -2.59 -16.64 -19.46
C LYS A 209 -2.68 -15.12 -19.40
N PRO A 210 -3.07 -14.43 -20.49
CA PRO A 210 -3.36 -13.00 -20.43
C PRO A 210 -4.52 -12.72 -19.48
N TYR A 211 -4.61 -11.49 -18.97
CA TYR A 211 -5.74 -11.10 -18.15
C TYR A 211 -7.05 -11.17 -18.95
N ASN A 212 -8.11 -11.63 -18.29
CA ASN A 212 -9.45 -11.67 -18.83
C ASN A 212 -10.40 -10.94 -17.87
N PRO A 213 -11.08 -9.86 -18.30
CA PRO A 213 -12.06 -9.15 -17.47
C PRO A 213 -13.26 -10.02 -17.03
N ASP A 214 -13.51 -11.15 -17.67
CA ASP A 214 -14.56 -12.07 -17.24
C ASP A 214 -14.16 -12.93 -16.03
N HIS A 215 -12.87 -12.90 -15.64
CA HIS A 215 -12.41 -13.46 -14.37
C HIS A 215 -12.52 -12.43 -13.24
N MET A 216 -13.26 -12.80 -12.20
CA MET A 216 -13.57 -11.93 -11.08
C MET A 216 -12.51 -12.01 -9.97
N PHE A 217 -11.34 -11.42 -10.21
CA PHE A 217 -10.28 -11.28 -9.20
C PHE A 217 -10.33 -9.92 -8.51
N PHE A 218 -10.17 -9.89 -7.18
CA PHE A 218 -10.17 -8.65 -6.37
C PHE A 218 -8.82 -8.33 -5.73
N ASN A 219 -7.84 -9.20 -5.95
CA ASN A 219 -6.47 -9.01 -5.54
C ASN A 219 -5.54 -9.49 -6.65
N LYS A 220 -4.31 -8.98 -6.62
CA LYS A 220 -3.26 -9.35 -7.56
C LYS A 220 -1.91 -9.28 -6.86
N ILE A 221 -1.10 -10.31 -7.06
CA ILE A 221 0.25 -10.35 -6.49
C ILE A 221 1.20 -9.56 -7.41
N PRO A 222 1.98 -8.60 -6.88
CA PRO A 222 2.79 -7.69 -7.68
C PRO A 222 4.10 -8.32 -8.19
N VAL A 223 4.07 -9.60 -8.54
CA VAL A 223 5.23 -10.39 -8.99
C VAL A 223 5.03 -10.80 -10.43
N LYS A 224 6.05 -10.67 -11.27
CA LYS A 224 6.04 -11.23 -12.63
C LYS A 224 6.47 -12.69 -12.58
N TYR A 225 5.66 -13.58 -13.13
CA TYR A 225 6.02 -14.98 -13.28
C TYR A 225 7.08 -15.16 -14.36
N ASP A 226 8.18 -15.82 -14.01
CA ASP A 226 9.19 -16.31 -14.92
C ASP A 226 9.56 -17.75 -14.50
N PRO A 227 9.28 -18.78 -15.33
CA PRO A 227 9.56 -20.17 -14.99
C PRO A 227 11.06 -20.47 -14.84
N LYS A 228 11.95 -19.58 -15.30
CA LYS A 228 13.40 -19.72 -15.19
C LYS A 228 14.00 -18.90 -14.05
N ALA A 229 13.19 -18.13 -13.32
CA ALA A 229 13.68 -17.30 -12.24
C ALA A 229 14.28 -18.14 -11.11
N ASP A 230 15.40 -17.66 -10.56
CA ASP A 230 16.02 -18.22 -9.37
C ASP A 230 16.11 -17.16 -8.26
N CYS A 231 16.20 -17.62 -7.01
CA CYS A 231 16.18 -16.78 -5.82
C CYS A 231 17.33 -17.10 -4.84
N PRO A 232 18.60 -17.01 -5.27
CA PRO A 232 19.76 -17.47 -4.48
C PRO A 232 19.89 -16.79 -3.12
N ASN A 233 19.55 -15.50 -3.01
CA ASN A 233 19.58 -14.77 -1.74
C ASN A 233 18.47 -15.23 -0.77
N ILE A 234 17.29 -15.57 -1.28
CA ILE A 234 16.18 -16.09 -0.46
C ILE A 234 16.53 -17.51 0.00
N LYS A 235 17.03 -18.36 -0.92
CA LYS A 235 17.50 -19.70 -0.58
C LYS A 235 18.58 -19.66 0.49
N ARG A 236 19.58 -18.78 0.34
CA ARG A 236 20.64 -18.60 1.35
C ARG A 236 20.06 -18.15 2.69
N PHE A 237 19.21 -17.11 2.69
CA PHE A 237 18.55 -16.62 3.89
C PHE A 237 17.78 -17.73 4.62
N LEU A 238 16.99 -18.54 3.91
CA LEU A 238 16.25 -19.65 4.51
C LEU A 238 17.20 -20.65 5.16
N ASN A 239 18.26 -21.06 4.47
CA ASN A 239 19.28 -21.96 5.04
C ASN A 239 20.01 -21.37 6.25
N GLU A 240 20.18 -20.04 6.32
CA GLU A 240 20.83 -19.36 7.46
C GLU A 240 19.93 -19.30 8.70
N VAL A 241 18.60 -19.24 8.53
CA VAL A 241 17.65 -19.02 9.65
C VAL A 241 16.95 -20.29 10.12
N THR A 242 17.04 -21.39 9.36
CA THR A 242 16.44 -22.69 9.70
C THR A 242 17.50 -23.73 10.01
N ALA A 243 17.20 -24.69 10.89
CA ALA A 243 18.15 -25.74 11.26
C ALA A 243 18.13 -26.94 10.30
N THR A 244 16.98 -27.20 9.68
CA THR A 244 16.75 -28.40 8.86
C THR A 244 16.17 -28.06 7.50
N LYS A 245 16.26 -29.00 6.55
CA LYS A 245 15.63 -28.83 5.24
C LYS A 245 14.11 -28.85 5.36
N GLU A 246 13.59 -29.66 6.28
CA GLU A 246 12.18 -29.77 6.59
C GLU A 246 11.58 -28.42 7.04
N ASP A 247 12.31 -27.65 7.83
CA ASP A 247 11.90 -26.29 8.22
C ASP A 247 11.80 -25.36 7.00
N ILE A 248 12.74 -25.45 6.05
CA ILE A 248 12.72 -24.67 4.81
C ILE A 248 11.48 -25.05 3.99
N ASP A 249 11.23 -26.34 3.83
CA ASP A 249 10.10 -26.86 3.07
C ASP A 249 8.78 -26.37 3.67
N ILE A 250 8.62 -26.38 5.01
CA ILE A 250 7.44 -25.83 5.71
C ILE A 250 7.28 -24.32 5.44
N LEU A 251 8.36 -23.54 5.49
CA LEU A 251 8.28 -22.10 5.22
C LEU A 251 7.87 -21.81 3.76
N LEU A 252 8.36 -22.61 2.81
CA LEU A 252 7.97 -22.52 1.40
C LEU A 252 6.52 -22.98 1.18
N GLU A 253 6.07 -24.04 1.87
CA GLU A 253 4.68 -24.49 1.87
C GLU A 253 3.74 -23.42 2.42
N VAL A 254 4.13 -22.69 3.47
CA VAL A 254 3.31 -21.57 3.98
C VAL A 254 3.21 -20.45 2.96
N ILE A 255 4.30 -20.11 2.27
CA ILE A 255 4.25 -19.13 1.16
C ILE A 255 3.30 -19.64 0.07
N GLY A 256 3.40 -20.90 -0.34
CA GLY A 256 2.52 -21.53 -1.33
C GLY A 256 1.06 -21.59 -0.88
N PHE A 257 0.81 -21.81 0.42
CA PHE A 257 -0.51 -21.83 0.99
C PHE A 257 -1.18 -20.45 0.94
N CYS A 258 -0.43 -19.35 1.12
CA CYS A 258 -0.94 -18.01 0.91
C CYS A 258 -1.31 -17.71 -0.56
N LEU A 259 -0.77 -18.46 -1.52
CA LEU A 259 -1.10 -18.30 -2.94
C LEU A 259 -2.40 -19.03 -3.32
N TYR A 260 -2.69 -20.15 -2.66
CA TYR A 260 -3.88 -20.93 -2.95
C TYR A 260 -5.12 -20.24 -2.36
N ARG A 261 -6.03 -19.76 -3.22
CA ARG A 261 -7.15 -18.90 -2.81
C ARG A 261 -8.31 -19.65 -2.13
N GLU A 262 -8.03 -20.80 -1.54
CA GLU A 262 -8.95 -21.59 -0.73
C GLU A 262 -8.24 -22.02 0.55
N TYR A 263 -8.96 -22.02 1.68
CA TYR A 263 -8.42 -22.46 2.97
C TYR A 263 -8.36 -23.99 3.07
N VAL A 264 -7.49 -24.63 2.30
CA VAL A 264 -7.44 -26.10 2.27
C VAL A 264 -6.99 -26.73 3.60
N ILE A 265 -6.19 -26.00 4.37
CA ILE A 265 -5.55 -26.47 5.59
C ILE A 265 -5.98 -25.58 6.76
N ALA A 266 -6.50 -26.18 7.84
CA ALA A 266 -6.89 -25.45 9.04
C ALA A 266 -5.68 -25.22 9.98
N LYS A 267 -4.76 -24.35 9.55
CA LYS A 267 -3.50 -24.05 10.28
C LYS A 267 -3.18 -22.56 10.24
N ALA A 268 -2.44 -22.12 11.25
CA ALA A 268 -1.77 -20.82 11.28
C ALA A 268 -0.28 -21.05 11.59
N LEU A 269 0.59 -20.23 11.00
CA LEU A 269 2.02 -20.25 11.28
C LEU A 269 2.32 -19.32 12.45
N MET A 270 2.98 -19.84 13.49
CA MET A 270 3.53 -19.05 14.58
C MET A 270 5.05 -19.23 14.60
N LEU A 271 5.79 -18.15 14.37
CA LEU A 271 7.25 -18.16 14.40
C LEU A 271 7.71 -17.79 15.81
N VAL A 272 8.29 -18.76 16.52
CA VAL A 272 8.77 -18.60 17.90
C VAL A 272 10.30 -18.65 17.93
N GLY A 273 10.91 -17.75 18.69
CA GLY A 273 12.35 -17.78 18.94
C GLY A 273 12.82 -16.48 19.58
N GLY A 274 14.07 -16.41 20.02
CA GLY A 274 14.68 -15.18 20.51
C GLY A 274 14.67 -14.04 19.48
N GLY A 275 15.01 -12.83 19.92
CA GLY A 275 15.24 -11.71 19.01
C GLY A 275 16.35 -12.01 18.01
N SER A 276 16.35 -11.32 16.86
CA SER A 276 17.41 -11.40 15.83
C SER A 276 17.56 -12.75 15.09
N ASN A 277 16.54 -13.60 15.08
CA ASN A 277 16.56 -14.91 14.38
C ASN A 277 15.89 -14.91 12.99
N GLY A 278 15.85 -13.77 12.29
CA GLY A 278 15.31 -13.70 10.94
C GLY A 278 13.77 -13.77 10.79
N LYS A 279 12.99 -13.95 11.87
CA LYS A 279 11.52 -13.98 11.83
C LYS A 279 10.90 -12.77 11.13
N SER A 280 11.26 -11.56 11.59
CA SER A 280 10.75 -10.32 10.99
C SER A 280 11.17 -10.19 9.53
N THR A 281 12.38 -10.65 9.18
CA THR A 281 12.86 -10.69 7.80
C THR A 281 12.02 -11.61 6.93
N PHE A 282 11.69 -12.82 7.41
CA PHE A 282 10.80 -13.75 6.69
C PHE A 282 9.39 -13.17 6.51
N LEU A 283 8.81 -12.59 7.57
CA LEU A 283 7.48 -11.96 7.50
C LEU A 283 7.48 -10.76 6.54
N ASN A 284 8.56 -9.98 6.50
CA ASN A 284 8.71 -8.87 5.55
C ASN A 284 8.91 -9.35 4.11
N LEU A 285 9.65 -10.45 3.90
CA LEU A 285 9.76 -11.10 2.60
C LEU A 285 8.39 -11.55 2.11
N LEU A 286 7.60 -12.24 2.94
CA LEU A 286 6.25 -12.69 2.60
C LEU A 286 5.32 -11.50 2.30
N LYS A 287 5.36 -10.43 3.11
CA LYS A 287 4.61 -9.19 2.85
C LYS A 287 4.97 -8.55 1.51
N ALA A 288 6.27 -8.49 1.19
CA ALA A 288 6.74 -7.93 -0.08
C ALA A 288 6.34 -8.79 -1.26
N PHE A 289 6.45 -10.12 -1.12
CA PHE A 289 6.06 -11.09 -2.14
C PHE A 289 4.56 -11.04 -2.44
N LEU A 290 3.71 -11.12 -1.41
CA LEU A 290 2.26 -11.03 -1.56
C LEU A 290 1.83 -9.63 -2.01
N GLY A 291 2.53 -8.58 -1.61
CA GLY A 291 2.18 -7.19 -1.85
C GLY A 291 1.34 -6.59 -0.71
N LYS A 292 1.56 -5.30 -0.44
CA LYS A 292 0.94 -4.59 0.70
C LYS A 292 -0.59 -4.62 0.68
N GLU A 293 -1.19 -4.52 -0.50
CA GLU A 293 -2.65 -4.56 -0.68
C GLU A 293 -3.26 -5.93 -0.37
N ASN A 294 -2.46 -6.99 -0.34
CA ASN A 294 -2.91 -8.36 -0.11
C ASN A 294 -2.67 -8.83 1.33
N VAL A 295 -2.13 -7.98 2.20
CA VAL A 295 -1.81 -8.33 3.59
C VAL A 295 -2.48 -7.39 4.57
N SER A 296 -3.07 -7.96 5.62
CA SER A 296 -3.51 -7.23 6.82
C SER A 296 -2.54 -7.44 7.98
N GLY A 297 -2.61 -6.58 8.99
CA GLY A 297 -1.74 -6.63 10.17
C GLY A 297 -2.54 -6.56 11.47
N ARG A 298 -3.68 -7.25 11.55
CA ARG A 298 -4.50 -7.28 12.76
C ARG A 298 -3.97 -8.31 13.75
N SER A 299 -3.87 -7.92 15.00
CA SER A 299 -3.58 -8.87 16.08
C SER A 299 -4.74 -9.85 16.25
N LEU A 300 -4.48 -11.01 16.86
CA LEU A 300 -5.54 -11.98 17.11
C LEU A 300 -6.57 -11.45 18.13
N GLN A 301 -6.12 -10.63 19.07
CA GLN A 301 -6.96 -9.94 20.05
C GLN A 301 -7.89 -8.92 19.37
N GLU A 302 -7.40 -8.12 18.42
CA GLU A 302 -8.26 -7.22 17.65
C GLU A 302 -9.32 -7.98 16.85
N LEU A 303 -8.95 -9.10 16.22
CA LEU A 303 -9.90 -9.92 15.47
C LEU A 303 -10.98 -10.53 16.37
N GLU A 304 -10.66 -10.79 17.64
CA GLU A 304 -11.60 -11.32 18.64
C GLU A 304 -12.50 -10.22 19.23
N GLU A 305 -11.92 -9.09 19.63
CA GLU A 305 -12.59 -8.04 20.40
C GLU A 305 -13.26 -6.98 19.51
N ASN A 306 -12.72 -6.69 18.33
CA ASN A 306 -13.24 -5.66 17.42
C ASN A 306 -14.00 -6.27 16.24
N ARG A 307 -15.33 -6.11 16.25
CA ARG A 307 -16.22 -6.59 15.17
C ARG A 307 -15.87 -6.09 13.77
N PHE A 308 -15.22 -4.92 13.66
CA PHE A 308 -14.83 -4.32 12.38
C PHE A 308 -13.45 -4.77 11.91
N ALA A 309 -12.59 -5.32 12.78
CA ALA A 309 -11.23 -5.73 12.39
C ALA A 309 -11.23 -6.89 11.38
N LYS A 310 -12.31 -7.69 11.35
CA LYS A 310 -12.49 -8.80 10.41
C LYS A 310 -12.71 -8.30 8.98
N ALA A 311 -13.31 -7.12 8.81
CA ALA A 311 -13.50 -6.48 7.50
C ALA A 311 -12.16 -6.27 6.78
N ASP A 312 -11.09 -6.01 7.51
CA ASP A 312 -9.75 -5.79 6.94
C ASP A 312 -9.12 -7.06 6.37
N LEU A 313 -9.67 -8.24 6.68
CA LEU A 313 -9.24 -9.51 6.11
C LEU A 313 -9.85 -9.76 4.73
N HIS A 314 -10.90 -9.00 4.37
CA HIS A 314 -11.61 -9.19 3.11
C HIS A 314 -10.66 -8.95 1.91
N HIS A 315 -10.65 -9.90 0.98
CA HIS A 315 -9.75 -9.96 -0.18
C HIS A 315 -8.24 -10.00 0.13
N LYS A 316 -7.84 -10.21 1.38
CA LYS A 316 -6.43 -10.41 1.75
C LYS A 316 -6.01 -11.88 1.59
N LEU A 317 -4.75 -12.09 1.26
CA LEU A 317 -4.11 -13.40 1.16
C LEU A 317 -3.49 -13.83 2.49
N ALA A 318 -3.11 -12.88 3.35
CA ALA A 318 -2.55 -13.18 4.66
C ALA A 318 -2.85 -12.08 5.69
N ASN A 319 -2.97 -12.49 6.96
CA ASN A 319 -2.90 -11.58 8.10
C ASN A 319 -1.60 -11.82 8.86
N ILE A 320 -0.69 -10.85 8.83
CA ILE A 320 0.67 -10.99 9.36
C ILE A 320 0.92 -9.96 10.47
N TYR A 321 0.96 -10.45 11.70
CA TYR A 321 1.23 -9.66 12.89
C TYR A 321 2.50 -10.16 13.58
N ALA A 322 3.48 -9.27 13.79
CA ALA A 322 4.82 -9.65 14.26
C ALA A 322 4.96 -9.67 15.79
N ASP A 323 4.16 -8.88 16.51
CA ASP A 323 4.32 -8.64 17.94
C ASP A 323 3.10 -9.17 18.72
N LEU A 324 2.98 -10.50 18.86
CA LEU A 324 1.87 -11.06 19.64
C LEU A 324 2.01 -10.59 21.11
N PRO A 325 1.01 -9.88 21.67
CA PRO A 325 1.11 -9.41 23.05
C PRO A 325 1.08 -10.59 24.01
N ASP A 326 1.77 -10.48 25.15
CA ASP A 326 1.83 -11.47 26.24
C ASP A 326 0.47 -11.70 26.97
N LYS A 327 -0.63 -11.26 26.36
CA LYS A 327 -2.00 -11.43 26.87
C LYS A 327 -2.57 -12.73 26.30
N ALA A 328 -2.88 -13.68 27.19
CA ALA A 328 -3.56 -14.91 26.84
C ALA A 328 -4.88 -14.64 26.09
N LEU A 329 -5.17 -15.47 25.09
CA LEU A 329 -6.44 -15.46 24.39
C LEU A 329 -7.47 -16.18 25.25
N TRP A 330 -8.46 -15.43 25.75
CA TRP A 330 -9.47 -15.98 26.64
C TRP A 330 -10.56 -16.73 25.86
N ARG A 331 -10.79 -16.43 24.57
CA ARG A 331 -11.68 -17.20 23.72
C ARG A 331 -11.01 -17.51 22.38
N THR A 332 -10.94 -18.80 22.05
CA THR A 332 -10.34 -19.27 20.78
C THR A 332 -11.37 -19.45 19.67
N GLY A 333 -12.65 -19.12 19.91
CA GLY A 333 -13.74 -19.33 18.95
C GLY A 333 -13.50 -18.60 17.62
N THR A 334 -13.20 -17.30 17.67
CA THR A 334 -12.92 -16.51 16.46
C THR A 334 -11.69 -17.00 15.72
N PHE A 335 -10.62 -17.39 16.45
CA PHE A 335 -9.42 -17.96 15.83
C PHE A 335 -9.71 -19.27 15.08
N LYS A 336 -10.50 -20.16 15.68
CA LYS A 336 -10.94 -21.41 15.05
C LYS A 336 -11.78 -21.11 13.81
N MET A 337 -12.69 -20.14 13.87
CA MET A 337 -13.48 -19.75 12.71
C MET A 337 -12.59 -19.23 11.58
N LEU A 338 -11.65 -18.33 11.89
CA LEU A 338 -10.73 -17.72 10.94
C LEU A 338 -9.80 -18.72 10.26
N THR A 339 -9.50 -19.82 10.95
CA THR A 339 -8.60 -20.87 10.45
C THR A 339 -9.36 -22.12 9.98
N GLY A 340 -10.68 -22.20 10.19
CA GLY A 340 -11.47 -23.44 10.11
C GLY A 340 -12.41 -23.57 8.92
N ARG A 341 -12.34 -22.65 7.93
CA ARG A 341 -13.30 -22.50 6.82
C ARG A 341 -14.73 -22.13 7.26
N ASP A 342 -14.91 -21.67 8.49
CA ASP A 342 -16.21 -21.18 8.93
C ASP A 342 -16.57 -19.87 8.22
N LEU A 343 -17.84 -19.67 7.93
CA LEU A 343 -18.32 -18.40 7.38
C LEU A 343 -18.20 -17.30 8.43
N ILE A 344 -17.57 -16.20 8.06
CA ILE A 344 -17.38 -15.02 8.91
C ILE A 344 -18.01 -13.83 8.21
N THR A 345 -18.88 -13.12 8.93
CA THR A 345 -19.36 -11.81 8.51
C THR A 345 -18.24 -10.79 8.65
N ALA A 346 -17.91 -10.12 7.56
CA ALA A 346 -16.85 -9.13 7.46
C ALA A 346 -17.41 -7.82 6.91
#